data_AF-H2CF36-F1
#
_entry.id   AF-H2CF36-F1
#
_cell.length_a   1.000
_cell.length_b   1.000
_cell.length_c   1.000
_cell.angle_alpha   90.00
_cell.angle_beta   90.00
_cell.angle_gamma   90.00
#
_symmetry.space_group_name_H-M   'P 1'
#
loop_
_entity.id
_entity.type
_entity.pdbx_description
1 polymer ?
#
loop_
_entity_poly.entity_id
_entity_poly.type
_entity_poly.pdbx_seq_one_letter_code
_entity_poly.pdbx_strand_id
1 'polypeptide(L)'
;MGNRLELISGKVGQTLWQLQVLEEVIAKFFVLVVQAKQGMGREDVEVKIGSALKGTFGSTIKELIKEQKMPEALEPRFKHLLAERNWLVHRSRSDSKDAVLTDKGCRDLIVRLDAIAEETTMLLEHVVVEADAFVQSHGVKTENIDESVKRTMEQWFDKIEP
;
A
#
# COMPACT_ATOMS: atom_id res chain seq x y z
N MET A 1 -5.49 31.60 -10.19
CA MET A 1 -6.18 30.34 -10.53
C MET A 1 -5.20 29.21 -10.90
N GLY A 2 -4.14 29.45 -11.71
CA GLY A 2 -3.16 28.42 -12.10
C GLY A 2 -2.50 27.65 -10.93
N ASN A 3 -2.10 28.33 -9.86
CA ASN A 3 -1.44 27.72 -8.71
C ASN A 3 -2.32 26.66 -7.98
N ARG A 4 -3.63 26.87 -7.83
CA ARG A 4 -4.51 25.92 -7.09
C ARG A 4 -4.68 24.60 -7.85
N LEU A 5 -4.87 24.66 -9.16
CA LEU A 5 -5.06 23.46 -9.97
C LEU A 5 -3.79 22.61 -9.98
N GLU A 6 -2.62 23.23 -10.12
CA GLU A 6 -1.32 22.56 -10.05
C GLU A 6 -1.11 21.91 -8.68
N LEU A 7 -1.37 22.66 -7.60
CA LEU A 7 -1.29 22.14 -6.23
C LEU A 7 -2.20 20.93 -6.01
N ILE A 8 -3.48 21.04 -6.39
CA ILE A 8 -4.45 19.95 -6.23
C ILE A 8 -4.04 18.73 -7.05
N SER A 9 -3.63 18.94 -8.30
CA SER A 9 -3.21 17.84 -9.19
C SER A 9 -1.98 17.13 -8.65
N GLY A 10 -1.00 17.89 -8.15
CA GLY A 10 0.20 17.35 -7.51
C GLY A 10 -0.13 16.53 -6.26
N LYS A 11 -1.02 17.04 -5.41
CA LYS A 11 -1.46 16.37 -4.19
C LYS A 11 -2.25 15.09 -4.47
N VAL A 12 -3.18 15.13 -5.43
CA VAL A 12 -3.90 13.92 -5.87
C VAL A 12 -2.92 12.88 -6.40
N GLY A 13 -1.96 13.28 -7.23
CA GLY A 13 -0.92 12.36 -7.76
C GLY A 13 -0.09 11.73 -6.65
N GLN A 14 0.36 12.52 -5.68
CA GLN A 14 1.12 12.04 -4.52
C GLN A 14 0.32 11.04 -3.69
N THR A 15 -0.93 11.37 -3.33
CA THR A 15 -1.79 10.49 -2.54
C THR A 15 -2.07 9.17 -3.27
N LEU A 16 -2.35 9.23 -4.58
CA LEU A 16 -2.56 8.03 -5.40
C LEU A 16 -1.31 7.15 -5.46
N TRP A 17 -0.14 7.76 -5.63
CA TRP A 17 1.13 7.02 -5.65
C TRP A 17 1.36 6.27 -4.34
N GLN A 18 1.17 6.93 -3.19
CA GLN A 18 1.32 6.29 -1.89
C GLN A 18 0.32 5.15 -1.70
N LEU A 19 -0.95 5.37 -2.09
CA LEU A 19 -1.96 4.33 -2.06
C LEU A 19 -1.54 3.11 -2.88
N GLN A 20 -1.03 3.30 -4.09
CA GLN A 20 -0.56 2.20 -4.94
C GLN A 20 0.58 1.41 -4.28
N VAL A 21 1.53 2.08 -3.63
CA VAL A 21 2.59 1.40 -2.87
C VAL A 21 2.00 0.52 -1.76
N LEU A 22 1.02 1.03 -1.00
CA LEU A 22 0.34 0.23 0.01
C LEU A 22 -0.46 -0.93 -0.61
N GLU A 23 -1.14 -0.71 -1.75
CA GLU A 23 -1.88 -1.74 -2.49
C GLU A 23 -0.95 -2.91 -2.88
N GLU A 24 0.26 -2.60 -3.36
CA GLU A 24 1.26 -3.63 -3.69
C GLU A 24 1.77 -4.38 -2.47
N VAL A 25 2.06 -3.65 -1.38
CA VAL A 25 2.61 -4.24 -0.15
C VAL A 25 1.59 -5.13 0.52
N ILE A 26 0.31 -4.72 0.58
CA ILE A 26 -0.74 -5.55 1.16
C ILE A 26 -1.03 -6.81 0.31
N ALA A 27 -0.89 -6.72 -1.02
CA ALA A 27 -1.03 -7.89 -1.89
C ALA A 27 0.11 -8.91 -1.65
N LYS A 28 1.35 -8.44 -1.47
CA LYS A 28 2.49 -9.29 -1.10
C LYS A 28 2.30 -9.90 0.29
N PHE A 29 1.85 -9.09 1.26
CA PHE A 29 1.53 -9.58 2.61
C PHE A 29 0.44 -10.66 2.57
N PHE A 30 -0.63 -10.48 1.79
CA PHE A 30 -1.66 -11.50 1.59
C PHE A 30 -1.08 -12.82 1.06
N VAL A 31 -0.20 -12.76 0.06
CA VAL A 31 0.47 -13.98 -0.43
C VAL A 31 1.29 -14.63 0.67
N LEU A 32 2.05 -13.84 1.45
CA LEU A 32 2.86 -14.33 2.55
C LEU A 32 2.03 -15.06 3.62
N VAL A 33 0.92 -14.49 4.08
CA VAL A 33 0.19 -14.98 5.25
C VAL A 33 -0.95 -15.95 4.95
N VAL A 34 -1.45 -15.96 3.70
CA VAL A 34 -2.55 -16.84 3.26
C VAL A 34 -2.06 -17.93 2.31
N GLN A 35 -1.19 -17.60 1.36
CA GLN A 35 -0.93 -18.48 0.22
C GLN A 35 0.41 -19.20 0.26
N ALA A 36 1.42 -18.61 0.89
CA ALA A 36 2.76 -19.18 1.00
C ALA A 36 2.73 -20.40 1.91
N LYS A 37 3.50 -21.43 1.53
CA LYS A 37 3.65 -22.68 2.26
C LYS A 37 5.12 -23.01 2.37
N GLN A 38 5.50 -23.72 3.44
CA GLN A 38 6.86 -24.23 3.56
C GLN A 38 7.22 -25.13 2.35
N GLY A 39 8.43 -24.95 1.83
CA GLY A 39 8.91 -25.68 0.65
C GLY A 39 8.43 -25.11 -0.70
N MET A 40 7.67 -24.00 -0.71
CA MET A 40 7.31 -23.32 -1.95
C MET A 40 8.55 -22.69 -2.60
N GLY A 41 8.75 -22.96 -3.89
CA GLY A 41 9.85 -22.36 -4.66
C GLY A 41 9.58 -20.89 -4.96
N ARG A 42 10.66 -20.14 -5.27
CA ARG A 42 10.57 -18.72 -5.61
C ARG A 42 9.60 -18.45 -6.76
N GLU A 43 9.65 -19.25 -7.82
CA GLU A 43 8.79 -19.06 -9.01
C GLU A 43 7.30 -19.18 -8.67
N ASP A 44 6.92 -20.14 -7.82
CA ASP A 44 5.52 -20.31 -7.37
C ASP A 44 5.04 -19.11 -6.55
N VAL A 45 5.92 -18.54 -5.71
CA VAL A 45 5.62 -17.33 -4.94
C VAL A 45 5.43 -16.13 -5.86
N GLU A 46 6.32 -15.94 -6.85
CA GLU A 46 6.22 -14.84 -7.81
C GLU A 46 4.94 -14.93 -8.65
N VAL A 47 4.52 -16.13 -9.05
CA VAL A 47 3.23 -16.33 -9.74
C VAL A 47 2.06 -15.91 -8.85
N LYS A 48 2.09 -16.24 -7.56
CA LYS A 48 1.06 -15.84 -6.59
C LYS A 48 1.04 -14.33 -6.37
N ILE A 49 2.20 -13.70 -6.23
CA ILE A 49 2.33 -12.24 -6.13
C ILE A 49 1.76 -11.58 -7.39
N GLY A 50 2.16 -12.04 -8.57
CA GLY A 50 1.66 -11.50 -9.83
C GLY A 50 0.14 -11.66 -9.99
N SER A 51 -0.45 -12.72 -9.44
CA SER A 51 -1.91 -12.89 -9.39
C SER A 51 -2.56 -11.94 -8.39
N ALA A 52 -2.02 -11.81 -7.18
CA ALA A 52 -2.53 -10.93 -6.14
C ALA A 52 -2.49 -9.45 -6.56
N LEU A 53 -1.43 -9.03 -7.26
CA LEU A 53 -1.27 -7.66 -7.80
C LEU A 53 -2.26 -7.32 -8.91
N LYS A 54 -2.85 -8.31 -9.59
CA LYS A 54 -3.95 -8.09 -10.54
C LYS A 54 -5.30 -7.88 -9.84
N GLY A 55 -5.39 -8.24 -8.56
CA GLY A 55 -6.55 -7.97 -7.74
C GLY A 55 -6.70 -6.48 -7.45
N THR A 56 -7.91 -6.08 -7.10
CA THR A 56 -8.16 -4.73 -6.58
C THR A 56 -7.74 -4.65 -5.10
N PHE A 57 -7.40 -3.46 -4.62
CA PHE A 57 -7.19 -3.22 -3.18
C PHE A 57 -8.33 -3.77 -2.32
N GLY A 58 -9.57 -3.47 -2.72
CA GLY A 58 -10.76 -3.93 -2.01
C GLY A 58 -10.92 -5.45 -1.99
N SER A 59 -10.52 -6.17 -3.05
CA SER A 59 -10.54 -7.63 -3.04
C SER A 59 -9.49 -8.21 -2.10
N THR A 60 -8.27 -7.65 -2.08
CA THR A 60 -7.20 -8.11 -1.19
C THR A 60 -7.57 -7.94 0.28
N ILE A 61 -8.12 -6.77 0.65
CA ILE A 61 -8.60 -6.51 2.02
C ILE A 61 -9.72 -7.48 2.41
N LYS A 62 -10.68 -7.73 1.51
CA LYS A 62 -11.77 -8.68 1.77
C LYS A 62 -11.28 -10.09 2.02
N GLU A 63 -10.34 -10.58 1.22
CA GLU A 63 -9.79 -11.93 1.42
C GLU A 63 -8.96 -12.01 2.70
N LEU A 64 -8.15 -11.02 3.05
CA LEU A 64 -7.40 -11.00 4.31
C LEU A 64 -8.31 -11.05 5.55
N ILE A 65 -9.43 -10.32 5.52
CA ILE A 65 -10.43 -10.34 6.61
C ILE A 65 -11.12 -11.70 6.67
N LYS A 66 -11.55 -12.23 5.51
CA LYS A 66 -12.22 -13.53 5.40
C LYS A 66 -11.34 -14.68 5.93
N GLU A 67 -10.05 -14.65 5.64
CA GLU A 67 -9.06 -15.63 6.10
C GLU A 67 -8.56 -15.36 7.52
N GLN A 68 -9.09 -14.34 8.21
CA GLN A 68 -8.70 -13.95 9.58
C GLN A 68 -7.19 -13.69 9.72
N LYS A 69 -6.58 -13.11 8.67
CA LYS A 69 -5.16 -12.73 8.64
C LYS A 69 -4.93 -11.23 8.72
N MET A 70 -5.99 -10.43 8.69
CA MET A 70 -5.91 -9.02 9.02
C MET A 70 -5.90 -8.86 10.55
N PRO A 71 -4.91 -8.18 11.16
CA PRO A 71 -4.96 -7.87 12.57
C PRO A 71 -6.22 -7.06 12.91
N GLU A 72 -6.90 -7.42 14.00
CA GLU A 72 -8.19 -6.81 14.39
C GLU A 72 -8.10 -5.28 14.53
N ALA A 73 -6.96 -4.77 15.02
CA ALA A 73 -6.71 -3.34 15.16
C ALA A 73 -6.59 -2.60 13.81
N LEU A 74 -6.20 -3.30 12.74
CA LEU A 74 -5.98 -2.70 11.41
C LEU A 74 -7.21 -2.80 10.51
N GLU A 75 -8.08 -3.78 10.72
CA GLU A 75 -9.30 -3.96 9.91
C GLU A 75 -10.15 -2.69 9.76
N PRO A 76 -10.56 -1.98 10.82
CA PRO A 76 -11.39 -0.79 10.68
C PRO A 76 -10.67 0.34 9.92
N ARG A 77 -9.35 0.45 10.09
CA ARG A 77 -8.50 1.43 9.41
C ARG A 77 -8.44 1.16 7.91
N PHE A 78 -8.20 -0.09 7.51
CA PHE A 78 -8.22 -0.49 6.10
C PHE A 78 -9.58 -0.32 5.44
N LYS A 79 -10.68 -0.59 6.16
CA LYS A 79 -12.04 -0.33 5.64
C LYS A 79 -12.27 1.16 5.40
N HIS A 80 -11.83 2.01 6.33
CA HIS A 80 -11.91 3.45 6.17
C HIS A 80 -11.07 3.93 4.98
N LEU A 81 -9.80 3.52 4.89
CA LEU A 81 -8.92 3.91 3.80
C LEU A 81 -9.44 3.42 2.44
N LEU A 82 -10.02 2.22 2.37
CA LEU A 82 -10.66 1.73 1.14
C LEU A 82 -11.82 2.63 0.69
N ALA A 83 -12.63 3.11 1.63
CA ALA A 83 -13.72 4.05 1.32
C ALA A 83 -13.16 5.38 0.80
N GLU A 84 -12.10 5.90 1.42
CA GLU A 84 -11.43 7.13 1.00
C GLU A 84 -10.75 7.00 -0.37
N ARG A 85 -10.06 5.89 -0.64
CA ARG A 85 -9.49 5.58 -1.96
C ARG A 85 -10.56 5.52 -3.04
N ASN A 86 -11.68 4.85 -2.76
CA ASN A 86 -12.81 4.80 -3.69
C ASN A 86 -13.42 6.19 -3.93
N TRP A 87 -13.53 7.01 -2.88
CA TRP A 87 -13.92 8.41 -3.05
C TRP A 87 -12.92 9.17 -3.91
N LEU A 88 -11.62 9.04 -3.67
CA LEU A 88 -10.57 9.75 -4.40
C LEU A 88 -10.62 9.43 -5.89
N VAL A 89 -10.78 8.16 -6.26
CA VAL A 89 -10.75 7.71 -7.66
C VAL A 89 -12.07 7.99 -8.38
N HIS A 90 -13.22 7.92 -7.70
CA HIS A 90 -14.51 7.96 -8.38
C HIS A 90 -15.31 9.25 -8.16
N ARG A 91 -15.07 10.00 -7.08
CA ARG A 91 -15.95 11.10 -6.63
C ARG A 91 -15.24 12.40 -6.30
N SER A 92 -13.93 12.40 -6.03
CA SER A 92 -13.19 13.60 -5.59
C SER A 92 -13.44 14.83 -6.47
N ARG A 93 -13.42 14.67 -7.79
CA ARG A 93 -13.68 15.77 -8.73
C ARG A 93 -15.11 16.32 -8.62
N SER A 94 -16.12 15.47 -8.47
CA SER A 94 -17.52 15.93 -8.39
C SER A 94 -17.85 16.56 -7.05
N ASP A 95 -17.22 16.05 -5.99
CA ASP A 95 -17.51 16.41 -4.61
C ASP A 95 -16.67 17.62 -4.16
N SER A 96 -15.60 17.95 -4.88
CA SER A 96 -14.68 19.06 -4.58
C SER A 96 -14.58 20.07 -5.73
N LYS A 97 -15.67 20.32 -6.46
CA LYS A 97 -15.71 21.25 -7.61
C LYS A 97 -15.30 22.67 -7.26
N ASP A 98 -15.59 23.11 -6.04
CA ASP A 98 -15.27 24.44 -5.53
C ASP A 98 -13.80 24.59 -5.13
N ALA A 99 -13.03 23.49 -5.08
CA ALA A 99 -11.63 23.51 -4.66
C ALA A 99 -10.73 24.35 -5.58
N VAL A 100 -11.04 24.41 -6.87
CA VAL A 100 -10.31 25.28 -7.82
C VAL A 100 -10.80 26.74 -7.79
N LEU A 101 -11.98 26.97 -7.20
CA LEU A 101 -12.66 28.27 -7.21
C LEU A 101 -12.38 29.06 -5.93
N THR A 102 -12.35 28.39 -4.78
CA THR A 102 -12.28 29.03 -3.46
C THR A 102 -11.06 28.55 -2.65
N ASP A 103 -10.53 29.42 -1.78
CA ASP A 103 -9.43 29.04 -0.88
C ASP A 103 -9.87 28.02 0.17
N LYS A 104 -11.12 28.12 0.64
CA LYS A 104 -11.67 27.16 1.59
C LYS A 104 -11.78 25.77 0.97
N GLY A 105 -12.43 25.63 -0.18
CA GLY A 105 -12.56 24.34 -0.86
C GLY A 105 -11.21 23.74 -1.23
N CYS A 106 -10.24 24.58 -1.65
CA CYS A 106 -8.87 24.14 -1.91
C CYS A 106 -8.26 23.53 -0.65
N ARG A 107 -8.30 24.26 0.47
CA ARG A 107 -7.76 23.82 1.76
C ARG A 107 -8.43 22.55 2.27
N ASP A 108 -9.75 22.48 2.21
CA ASP A 108 -10.53 21.32 2.68
C ASP A 108 -10.16 20.06 1.89
N LEU A 109 -9.99 20.18 0.56
CA LEU A 109 -9.52 19.08 -0.28
C LEU A 109 -8.08 18.67 0.08
N ILE A 110 -7.16 19.63 0.23
CA ILE A 110 -5.77 19.32 0.58
C ILE A 110 -5.68 18.62 1.94
N VAL A 111 -6.41 19.09 2.96
CA VAL A 111 -6.44 18.46 4.28
C VAL A 111 -6.92 17.00 4.19
N ARG A 112 -7.96 16.73 3.40
CA ARG A 112 -8.44 15.36 3.19
C ARG A 112 -7.40 14.49 2.47
N LEU A 113 -6.75 15.02 1.43
CA LEU A 113 -5.71 14.29 0.70
C LEU A 113 -4.49 13.98 1.58
N ASP A 114 -4.11 14.93 2.44
CA ASP A 114 -3.02 14.74 3.41
C ASP A 114 -3.40 13.69 4.46
N ALA A 115 -4.64 13.67 4.95
CA ALA A 115 -5.11 12.64 5.88
C ALA A 115 -5.10 11.24 5.25
N ILE A 116 -5.47 11.11 3.97
CA ILE A 116 -5.39 9.84 3.24
C ILE A 116 -3.92 9.40 3.09
N ALA A 117 -3.04 10.33 2.72
CA ALA A 117 -1.60 10.09 2.58
C ALA A 117 -0.97 9.62 3.91
N GLU A 118 -1.25 10.32 5.00
CA GLU A 118 -0.74 9.99 6.34
C GLU A 118 -1.21 8.61 6.79
N GLU A 119 -2.52 8.33 6.69
CA GLU A 119 -3.07 7.03 7.04
C GLU A 119 -2.49 5.89 6.19
N THR A 120 -2.25 6.15 4.90
CA THR A 120 -1.59 5.20 3.99
C THR A 120 -0.17 4.87 4.46
N THR A 121 0.61 5.88 4.83
CA THR A 121 1.97 5.69 5.37
C THR A 121 1.95 4.92 6.69
N MET A 122 1.07 5.27 7.62
CA MET A 122 0.97 4.55 8.89
C MET A 122 0.58 3.08 8.68
N LEU A 123 -0.39 2.80 7.82
CA LEU A 123 -0.79 1.42 7.53
C LEU A 123 0.31 0.64 6.81
N LEU A 124 1.09 1.28 5.95
CA LEU A 124 2.25 0.65 5.32
C LEU A 124 3.27 0.19 6.38
N GLU A 125 3.63 1.06 7.33
CA GLU A 125 4.53 0.71 8.44
C GLU A 125 4.00 -0.46 9.27
N HIS A 126 2.70 -0.43 9.61
CA HIS A 126 2.09 -1.53 10.34
C HIS A 126 2.14 -2.85 9.57
N VAL A 127 1.83 -2.86 8.27
CA VAL A 127 1.88 -4.09 7.46
C VAL A 127 3.29 -4.67 7.40
N VAL A 128 4.32 -3.82 7.31
CA VAL A 128 5.71 -4.28 7.34
C VAL A 128 6.04 -4.93 8.68
N VAL A 129 5.66 -4.30 9.80
CA VAL A 129 5.86 -4.88 11.15
C VAL A 129 5.14 -6.22 11.29
N GLU A 130 3.92 -6.35 10.80
CA GLU A 130 3.15 -7.60 10.83
C GLU A 130 3.77 -8.68 9.93
N ALA A 131 4.30 -8.30 8.77
CA ALA A 131 5.02 -9.21 7.88
C ALA A 131 6.29 -9.75 8.57
N ASP A 132 7.06 -8.87 9.21
CA ASP A 132 8.27 -9.26 9.94
C ASP A 132 7.94 -10.18 11.12
N ALA A 133 6.91 -9.85 11.90
CA ALA A 133 6.44 -10.68 13.02
C ALA A 133 6.01 -12.07 12.53
N PHE A 134 5.28 -12.14 11.41
CA PHE A 134 4.88 -13.40 10.80
C PHE A 134 6.08 -14.23 10.35
N VAL A 135 7.05 -13.62 9.68
CA VAL A 135 8.25 -14.32 9.19
C VAL A 135 9.09 -14.86 10.36
N GLN A 136 9.27 -14.07 11.43
CA GLN A 136 9.96 -14.49 12.64
C GLN A 136 9.22 -15.64 13.36
N SER A 137 7.89 -15.59 13.47
CA SER A 137 7.11 -16.65 14.12
C SER A 137 7.17 -17.98 13.36
N HIS A 138 7.50 -17.95 12.07
CA HIS A 138 7.67 -19.12 11.22
C HIS A 138 9.14 -19.58 11.11
N GLY A 139 10.01 -19.07 11.98
CA GLY A 139 11.37 -19.58 12.19
C GLY A 139 12.43 -19.05 11.22
N VAL A 140 12.13 -18.00 10.46
CA VAL A 140 13.13 -17.30 9.65
C VAL A 140 13.91 -16.35 10.56
N LYS A 141 15.20 -16.63 10.77
CA LYS A 141 16.10 -15.75 11.53
C LYS A 141 16.37 -14.47 10.74
N THR A 142 16.36 -13.32 11.42
CA THR A 142 16.63 -11.98 10.87
C THR A 142 17.96 -11.90 10.12
N GLU A 143 18.95 -12.68 10.57
CA GLU A 143 20.27 -12.84 9.93
C GLU A 143 20.18 -13.27 8.45
N ASN A 144 19.23 -14.14 8.10
CA ASN A 144 19.03 -14.61 6.72
C ASN A 144 18.34 -13.55 5.84
N ILE A 145 17.58 -12.64 6.44
CA ILE A 145 16.91 -11.52 5.75
C ILE A 145 17.95 -10.46 5.41
N ASP A 146 18.81 -10.09 6.37
CA ASP A 146 19.86 -9.09 6.17
C ASP A 146 20.89 -9.52 5.11
N GLU A 147 21.30 -10.79 5.12
CA GLU A 147 22.17 -11.34 4.07
C GLU A 147 21.50 -11.33 2.69
N SER A 148 20.20 -11.61 2.63
CA SER A 148 19.44 -11.60 1.36
C SER A 148 19.22 -10.19 0.83
N VAL A 149 18.96 -9.22 1.72
CA VAL A 149 18.86 -7.79 1.38
C VAL A 149 20.20 -7.29 0.87
N LYS A 150 21.29 -7.58 1.58
CA LYS A 150 22.65 -7.22 1.17
C LYS A 150 23.00 -7.78 -0.20
N ARG A 151 22.76 -9.08 -0.43
CA ARG A 151 23.00 -9.72 -1.73
C ARG A 151 22.15 -9.12 -2.85
N THR A 152 20.91 -8.73 -2.55
CA THR A 152 20.02 -8.10 -3.55
C THR A 152 20.46 -6.68 -3.88
N MET A 153 20.92 -5.92 -2.88
CA MET A 153 21.52 -4.60 -3.08
C MET A 153 22.80 -4.68 -3.91
N GLU A 154 23.71 -5.61 -3.60
CA GLU A 154 24.94 -5.85 -4.38
C GLU A 154 24.61 -6.17 -5.84
N GLN A 155 23.62 -7.03 -6.11
CA GLN A 155 23.16 -7.34 -7.47
C GLN A 155 22.50 -6.16 -8.22
N TRP A 156 21.95 -5.20 -7.49
CA TRP A 156 21.39 -3.98 -8.09
C TRP A 156 22.47 -2.95 -8.39
N PHE A 157 23.47 -2.80 -7.53
CA PHE A 157 24.60 -1.90 -7.76
C PHE A 157 25.55 -2.42 -8.85
N ASP A 158 25.74 -3.74 -8.99
CA ASP A 158 26.51 -4.34 -10.09
C ASP A 158 25.83 -4.19 -11.46
N LYS A 159 24.51 -3.96 -11.51
CA LYS A 159 23.77 -3.70 -12.76
C LYS A 159 23.74 -2.23 -13.16
N ILE A 160 24.36 -1.35 -12.38
CA ILE A 160 24.41 0.11 -12.58
C ILE A 160 25.82 0.58 -12.97
N GLU A 161 26.78 -0.32 -13.21
CA GLU A 161 28.00 0.05 -13.94
C GLU A 161 27.75 0.00 -15.46
N PRO A 162 28.12 1.05 -16.22
CA PRO A 162 27.89 1.18 -17.67
C PRO A 162 28.73 0.23 -18.53
#